data_AF-A0A1M3BN75-F1
#
_entry.id   AF-A0A1M3BN75-F1
#
_cell.length_a   1.000
_cell.length_b   1.000
_cell.length_c   1.000
_cell.angle_alpha   90.00
_cell.angle_beta   90.00
_cell.angle_gamma   90.00
#
_symmetry.space_group_name_H-M   'P 1'
#
loop_
_entity.id
_entity.type
_entity.pdbx_description
1 polymer ?
#
loop_
_entity_poly.entity_id
_entity_poly.type
_entity_poly.pdbx_seq_one_letter_code
_entity_poly.pdbx_strand_id
1 'polypeptide(L)'
;MRTAPLRLALLVAAVLAGGVLVAGCGGSDGESATVGGGTVTVPSDVKDVYGELEAILDQLPYQGWYTHCVVAKVEGLLTPKEAEGLADLPEAEREAKATRIIGKAGPACEKSGRPIIDPNASSKEFELLRTASIVPEMVGLAEANGLSPKAVACIKRTFEAFPDRFLVELRNGTDKVREGILRGAFEPCAKVK
;
A
#
# COMPACT_ATOMS: atom_id res chain seq x y z
N MET A 1 -7.73 1.82 -35.33
CA MET A 1 -7.10 0.85 -34.42
C MET A 1 -6.93 1.55 -33.08
N ARG A 2 -7.72 1.16 -32.07
CA ARG A 2 -7.79 1.83 -30.76
C ARG A 2 -6.65 1.35 -29.88
N THR A 3 -5.74 2.25 -29.53
CA THR A 3 -4.71 2.07 -28.50
C THR A 3 -5.37 2.09 -27.11
N ALA A 4 -5.71 0.92 -26.58
CA ALA A 4 -6.15 0.73 -25.21
C ALA A 4 -5.48 -0.53 -24.65
N PRO A 5 -4.31 -0.37 -24.01
CA PRO A 5 -4.16 -0.98 -22.69
C PRO A 5 -3.42 -0.11 -21.65
N LEU A 6 -2.87 1.04 -22.06
CA LEU A 6 -1.87 1.78 -21.28
C LEU A 6 -2.39 2.57 -20.05
N ARG A 7 -3.70 2.55 -19.77
CA ARG A 7 -4.33 3.55 -18.87
C ARG A 7 -4.89 3.01 -17.56
N LEU A 8 -5.13 1.70 -17.43
CA LEU A 8 -5.78 1.16 -16.22
C LEU A 8 -4.78 0.78 -15.11
N ALA A 9 -3.61 0.24 -15.45
CA ALA A 9 -2.57 -0.18 -14.49
C ALA A 9 -2.01 0.95 -13.60
N LEU A 10 -2.26 2.21 -13.95
CA LEU A 10 -1.89 3.40 -13.18
C LEU A 10 -2.72 3.59 -11.90
N LEU A 11 -3.85 2.89 -11.75
CA LEU A 11 -4.77 3.09 -10.64
C LEU A 11 -4.27 2.57 -9.30
N VAL A 12 -3.49 1.48 -9.31
CA VAL A 12 -3.13 0.75 -8.09
C VAL A 12 -1.65 0.90 -7.73
N ALA A 13 -0.78 1.21 -8.70
CA ALA A 13 0.63 1.51 -8.41
C ALA A 13 0.78 2.77 -7.53
N ALA A 14 -0.02 3.81 -7.77
CA ALA A 14 0.04 5.05 -7.01
C ALA A 14 -0.57 4.96 -5.59
N VAL A 15 -1.28 3.87 -5.31
CA VAL A 15 -1.96 3.63 -4.02
C VAL A 15 -1.02 3.07 -2.96
N LEU A 16 0.02 2.33 -3.36
CA LEU A 16 0.98 1.73 -2.43
C LEU A 16 2.23 2.60 -2.21
N ALA A 17 2.51 3.59 -3.06
CA ALA A 17 3.59 4.55 -2.78
C ALA A 17 3.23 5.96 -3.23
N GLY A 18 3.43 6.91 -2.32
CA GLY A 18 3.62 8.33 -2.65
C GLY A 18 4.94 8.58 -3.42
N GLY A 19 5.19 7.84 -4.49
CA GLY A 19 6.40 7.96 -5.30
C GLY A 19 6.64 6.74 -6.19
N VAL A 20 5.84 6.57 -7.23
CA VAL A 20 6.12 5.59 -8.28
C VAL A 20 6.71 6.31 -9.49
N LEU A 21 7.98 6.02 -9.78
CA LEU A 21 8.57 6.27 -11.09
C LEU A 21 8.31 5.03 -11.94
N VAL A 22 7.33 5.11 -12.84
CA VAL A 22 7.07 4.05 -13.83
C VAL A 22 8.18 4.10 -14.88
N ALA A 23 9.24 3.32 -14.69
CA ALA A 23 10.21 3.05 -15.74
C ALA A 23 9.60 2.01 -16.70
N GLY A 24 8.97 2.48 -17.78
CA GLY A 24 8.48 1.61 -18.84
C GLY A 24 9.64 0.91 -19.54
N CYS A 25 9.98 -0.30 -19.10
CA CYS A 25 10.79 -1.24 -19.86
C CYS A 25 9.85 -2.27 -20.49
N GLY A 26 9.62 -2.15 -21.79
CA GLY A 26 8.78 -3.07 -22.54
C GLY A 26 9.33 -4.49 -22.54
N GLY A 27 8.52 -5.43 -22.07
CA GLY A 27 8.73 -6.88 -22.13
C GLY A 27 7.40 -7.59 -21.88
N SER A 28 7.11 -8.61 -22.68
CA SER A 28 5.77 -9.16 -22.91
C SER A 28 5.12 -9.98 -21.77
N ASP A 29 5.60 -9.90 -20.52
CA ASP A 29 5.25 -10.86 -19.45
C ASP A 29 4.55 -10.24 -18.20
N GLY A 30 4.11 -8.99 -18.27
CA GLY A 30 3.41 -8.30 -17.17
C GLY A 30 3.97 -6.91 -16.89
N GLU A 31 3.13 -6.00 -16.43
CA GLU A 31 3.57 -4.63 -16.10
C GLU A 31 4.13 -4.62 -14.67
N SER A 32 5.40 -4.25 -14.53
CA SER A 32 6.06 -4.16 -13.23
C SER A 32 6.27 -2.70 -12.83
N ALA A 33 5.85 -2.35 -11.62
CA ALA A 33 6.06 -1.05 -11.01
C ALA A 33 7.03 -1.19 -9.82
N THR A 34 7.94 -0.23 -9.66
CA THR A 34 8.75 -0.14 -8.45
C THR A 34 8.05 0.76 -7.45
N VAL A 35 7.73 0.20 -6.28
CA VAL A 35 6.97 0.86 -5.22
C VAL A 35 7.85 0.86 -3.97
N GLY A 36 8.39 2.03 -3.63
CA GLY A 36 9.24 2.25 -2.44
C GLY A 36 10.56 1.46 -2.40
N GLY A 37 10.99 0.83 -3.49
CA GLY A 37 12.20 -0.02 -3.54
C GLY A 37 11.93 -1.51 -3.78
N GLY A 38 10.66 -1.94 -3.67
CA GLY A 38 10.21 -3.27 -4.09
C GLY A 38 9.55 -3.26 -5.47
N THR A 39 9.57 -4.39 -6.17
CA THR A 39 8.88 -4.55 -7.46
C THR A 39 7.55 -5.25 -7.24
N VAL A 40 6.47 -4.63 -7.72
CA VAL A 40 5.13 -5.20 -7.79
C VAL A 40 4.82 -5.47 -9.26
N THR A 41 4.31 -6.64 -9.58
CA THR A 41 4.00 -7.04 -10.97
C THR A 41 2.51 -7.29 -11.13
N VAL A 42 1.88 -6.63 -12.09
CA VAL A 42 0.50 -6.88 -12.50
C VAL A 42 0.52 -7.83 -13.70
N PRO A 43 -0.12 -9.01 -13.61
CA PRO A 43 -0.23 -9.92 -14.75
C PRO A 43 -0.99 -9.26 -15.91
N SER A 44 -0.47 -9.39 -17.15
CA SER A 44 -1.02 -8.71 -18.33
C SER A 44 -2.40 -9.20 -18.80
N ASP A 45 -2.85 -10.34 -18.27
CA ASP A 45 -4.14 -10.96 -18.56
C ASP A 45 -5.26 -10.44 -17.64
N VAL A 46 -4.91 -9.74 -16.56
CA VAL A 46 -5.85 -9.05 -15.67
C VAL A 46 -6.21 -7.69 -16.29
N LYS A 47 -7.51 -7.37 -16.40
CA LYS A 47 -7.99 -6.18 -17.12
C LYS A 47 -8.96 -5.30 -16.35
N ASP A 48 -9.39 -5.73 -15.18
CA ASP A 48 -10.30 -4.97 -14.34
C ASP A 48 -9.60 -4.53 -13.04
N VAL A 49 -10.04 -3.38 -12.52
CA VAL A 49 -9.42 -2.72 -11.36
C VAL A 49 -9.43 -3.60 -10.10
N TYR A 50 -10.40 -4.51 -9.97
CA TYR A 50 -10.50 -5.37 -8.79
C TYR A 50 -9.53 -6.55 -8.87
N GLY A 51 -9.43 -7.19 -10.03
CA GLY A 51 -8.41 -8.21 -10.28
C GLY A 51 -6.99 -7.65 -10.17
N GLU A 52 -6.75 -6.41 -10.64
CA GLU A 52 -5.45 -5.76 -10.48
C GLU A 52 -5.13 -5.51 -9.00
N LEU A 53 -6.11 -5.03 -8.23
CA LEU A 53 -5.99 -4.83 -6.80
C LEU A 53 -5.71 -6.15 -6.06
N GLU A 54 -6.45 -7.21 -6.37
CA GLU A 54 -6.26 -8.54 -5.81
C GLU A 54 -4.85 -9.07 -6.11
N ALA A 55 -4.42 -9.03 -7.37
CA ALA A 55 -3.09 -9.48 -7.78
C ALA A 55 -1.95 -8.71 -7.10
N ILE A 56 -2.15 -7.43 -6.80
CA ILE A 56 -1.18 -6.61 -6.07
C ILE A 56 -1.17 -6.96 -4.58
N LEU A 57 -2.34 -7.10 -3.97
CA LEU A 57 -2.46 -7.46 -2.55
C LEU A 57 -1.94 -8.88 -2.27
N ASP A 58 -2.07 -9.80 -3.22
CA ASP A 58 -1.56 -11.17 -3.14
C ASP A 58 -0.01 -11.28 -3.21
N GLN A 59 0.67 -10.21 -3.63
CA GLN A 59 2.14 -10.14 -3.56
C GLN A 59 2.65 -9.67 -2.19
N LEU A 60 1.77 -9.08 -1.39
CA LEU A 60 2.08 -8.67 -0.02
C LEU A 60 1.82 -9.85 0.92
N PRO A 61 2.46 -9.89 2.10
CA PRO A 61 2.28 -10.97 3.08
C PRO A 61 0.93 -10.87 3.79
N TYR A 62 -0.12 -10.43 3.12
CA TYR A 62 -1.47 -10.42 3.64
C TYR A 62 -2.04 -11.84 3.61
N GLN A 63 -2.82 -12.18 4.64
CA GLN A 63 -3.66 -13.35 4.63
C GLN A 63 -4.73 -13.20 3.55
N GLY A 64 -4.99 -14.24 2.75
CA GLY A 64 -5.94 -14.14 1.62
C GLY A 64 -7.34 -13.67 2.01
N TRP A 65 -7.80 -13.95 3.25
CA TRP A 65 -9.07 -13.41 3.73
C TRP A 65 -9.10 -11.87 3.80
N TYR A 66 -7.96 -11.26 4.13
CA TYR A 66 -7.83 -9.80 4.22
C TYR A 66 -7.84 -9.20 2.83
N THR A 67 -7.07 -9.79 1.89
CA THR A 67 -7.10 -9.42 0.47
C THR A 67 -8.53 -9.44 -0.07
N HIS A 68 -9.23 -10.58 0.03
CA HIS A 68 -10.61 -10.70 -0.45
C HIS A 68 -11.56 -9.71 0.23
N CYS A 69 -11.36 -9.44 1.53
CA CYS A 69 -12.17 -8.45 2.24
C CYS A 69 -11.94 -7.03 1.68
N VAL A 70 -10.69 -6.64 1.48
CA VAL A 70 -10.36 -5.31 0.94
C VAL A 70 -10.94 -5.15 -0.45
N VAL A 71 -10.76 -6.13 -1.33
CA VAL A 71 -11.32 -6.13 -2.70
C VAL A 71 -12.84 -5.97 -2.65
N ALA A 72 -13.55 -6.79 -1.87
CA ALA A 72 -15.00 -6.69 -1.73
C ALA A 72 -15.47 -5.35 -1.13
N LYS A 73 -14.67 -4.73 -0.24
CA LYS A 73 -14.97 -3.39 0.27
C LYS A 73 -14.77 -2.32 -0.80
N VAL A 74 -13.74 -2.44 -1.62
CA VAL A 74 -13.50 -1.51 -2.75
C VAL A 74 -14.61 -1.63 -3.78
N GLU A 75 -15.02 -2.83 -4.15
CA GLU A 75 -16.19 -3.07 -5.02
C GLU A 75 -17.48 -2.44 -4.48
N GLY A 76 -17.69 -2.48 -3.16
CA GLY A 76 -18.82 -1.82 -2.52
C GLY A 76 -18.74 -0.28 -2.46
N LEU A 77 -17.53 0.29 -2.60
CA LEU A 77 -17.27 1.73 -2.52
C LEU A 77 -17.10 2.40 -3.88
N LEU A 78 -16.86 1.61 -4.92
CA LEU A 78 -16.57 2.05 -6.27
C LEU A 78 -17.40 1.18 -7.22
N THR A 79 -18.38 1.75 -7.89
CA THR A 79 -19.12 0.99 -8.90
C THR A 79 -18.23 0.70 -10.12
N PRO A 80 -18.51 -0.35 -10.92
CA PRO A 80 -17.73 -0.63 -12.14
C PRO A 80 -17.58 0.58 -13.07
N LYS A 81 -18.64 1.37 -13.24
CA LYS A 81 -18.61 2.59 -14.05
C LYS A 81 -17.72 3.69 -13.45
N GLU A 82 -17.68 3.81 -12.12
CA GLU A 82 -16.77 4.74 -11.46
C GLU A 82 -15.32 4.25 -11.52
N ALA A 83 -15.09 2.94 -11.50
CA ALA A 83 -13.77 2.33 -11.67
C ALA A 83 -13.22 2.58 -13.07
N GLU A 84 -14.03 2.41 -14.12
CA GLU A 84 -13.66 2.79 -15.49
C GLU A 84 -13.33 4.28 -15.58
N GLY A 85 -14.16 5.13 -14.98
CA GLY A 85 -13.98 6.59 -15.01
C GLY A 85 -12.78 7.11 -14.19
N LEU A 86 -12.17 6.28 -13.33
CA LEU A 86 -10.96 6.68 -12.61
C LEU A 86 -9.76 6.84 -13.55
N ALA A 87 -9.69 6.05 -14.62
CA ALA A 87 -8.59 6.12 -15.59
C ALA A 87 -8.58 7.44 -16.36
N ASP A 88 -9.74 8.09 -16.47
CA ASP A 88 -9.93 9.36 -17.19
C ASP A 88 -9.65 10.59 -16.31
N LEU A 89 -9.47 10.41 -15.00
CA LEU A 89 -9.13 11.52 -14.09
C LEU A 89 -7.67 11.96 -14.28
N PRO A 90 -7.37 13.25 -14.04
CA PRO A 90 -5.99 13.70 -13.83
C PRO A 90 -5.30 12.87 -12.75
N GLU A 91 -4.01 12.61 -12.92
CA GLU A 91 -3.23 11.72 -12.04
C GLU A 91 -3.40 12.05 -10.55
N ALA A 92 -3.21 13.31 -10.16
CA ALA A 92 -3.38 13.74 -8.78
C ALA A 92 -4.81 13.52 -8.23
N GLU A 93 -5.85 13.68 -9.05
CA GLU A 93 -7.23 13.45 -8.63
C GLU A 93 -7.56 11.95 -8.53
N ARG A 94 -7.01 11.15 -9.44
CA ARG A 94 -7.08 9.68 -9.43
C ARG A 94 -6.43 9.14 -8.15
N GLU A 95 -5.21 9.58 -7.85
CA GLU A 95 -4.46 9.20 -6.64
C GLU A 95 -5.21 9.56 -5.36
N ALA A 96 -5.71 10.78 -5.26
CA ALA A 96 -6.47 11.23 -4.10
C ALA A 96 -7.77 10.41 -3.91
N LYS A 97 -8.46 10.07 -5.01
CA LYS A 97 -9.68 9.26 -4.94
C LYS A 97 -9.38 7.81 -4.56
N ALA A 98 -8.34 7.20 -5.13
CA ALA A 98 -7.93 5.84 -4.82
C ALA A 98 -7.48 5.70 -3.35
N THR A 99 -6.65 6.63 -2.88
CA THR A 99 -6.22 6.72 -1.46
C THR A 99 -7.40 6.78 -0.51
N ARG A 100 -8.42 7.60 -0.82
CA ARG A 100 -9.63 7.72 0.00
C ARG A 100 -10.47 6.44 0.04
N ILE A 101 -10.56 5.71 -1.07
CA ILE A 101 -11.31 4.46 -1.14
C ILE A 101 -10.62 3.40 -0.27
N ILE A 102 -9.31 3.27 -0.39
CA ILE A 102 -8.54 2.25 0.31
C ILE A 102 -8.38 2.58 1.80
N GLY A 103 -8.23 3.86 2.14
CA GLY A 103 -8.28 4.34 3.52
C GLY A 103 -9.60 4.05 4.23
N LYS A 104 -10.67 3.71 3.50
CA LYS A 104 -11.94 3.20 4.07
C LYS A 104 -12.02 1.68 4.07
N ALA A 105 -11.48 1.02 3.04
CA ALA A 105 -11.57 -0.43 2.88
C ALA A 105 -10.74 -1.20 3.92
N GLY A 106 -9.46 -0.87 4.05
CA GLY A 106 -8.52 -1.54 4.97
C GLY A 106 -9.02 -1.56 6.42
N PRO A 107 -9.24 -0.40 7.06
CA PRO A 107 -9.70 -0.33 8.45
C PRO A 107 -11.02 -1.04 8.74
N ALA A 108 -11.91 -1.18 7.74
CA ALA A 108 -13.15 -1.92 7.91
C ALA A 108 -12.90 -3.44 8.03
N CYS A 109 -11.89 -3.97 7.33
CA CYS A 109 -11.52 -5.38 7.37
C CYS A 109 -10.74 -5.76 8.63
N GLU A 110 -9.95 -4.84 9.19
CA GLU A 110 -9.18 -5.07 10.42
C GLU A 110 -10.09 -5.33 11.64
N LYS A 111 -11.32 -4.81 11.63
CA LYS A 111 -12.30 -4.99 12.73
C LYS A 111 -12.73 -6.44 12.94
N SER A 112 -12.38 -7.35 12.04
CA SER A 112 -12.66 -8.79 12.20
C SER A 112 -11.84 -9.45 13.32
N GLY A 113 -10.76 -8.82 13.79
CA GLY A 113 -9.87 -9.36 14.81
C GLY A 113 -9.02 -10.56 14.34
N ARG A 114 -9.06 -10.86 13.04
CA ARG A 114 -8.26 -11.93 12.43
C ARG A 114 -6.85 -11.42 12.11
N PRO A 115 -5.81 -12.27 12.13
CA PRO A 115 -4.47 -11.90 11.68
C PRO A 115 -4.49 -11.42 10.24
N ILE A 116 -3.94 -10.25 9.98
CA ILE A 116 -3.87 -9.59 8.67
C ILE A 116 -2.64 -10.04 7.90
N ILE A 117 -1.49 -10.11 8.56
CA ILE A 117 -0.20 -10.50 7.99
C ILE A 117 0.10 -11.97 8.27
N ASP A 118 0.62 -12.71 7.31
CA ASP A 118 1.19 -14.04 7.54
C ASP A 118 2.50 -13.93 8.33
N PRO A 119 2.56 -14.44 9.59
CA PRO A 119 3.79 -14.40 10.38
C PRO A 119 4.93 -15.25 9.79
N ASN A 120 4.65 -16.14 8.84
CA ASN A 120 5.62 -17.02 8.20
C ASN A 120 6.06 -16.55 6.81
N ALA A 121 5.67 -15.35 6.40
CA ALA A 121 6.08 -14.79 5.12
C ALA A 121 7.61 -14.69 5.01
N SER A 122 8.11 -14.73 3.78
CA SER A 122 9.53 -14.60 3.49
C SER A 122 10.03 -13.18 3.76
N SER A 123 11.36 -13.05 3.97
CA SER A 123 11.99 -11.73 4.11
C SER A 123 11.76 -10.82 2.89
N LYS A 124 11.57 -11.40 1.70
CA LYS A 124 11.27 -10.63 0.48
C LYS A 124 9.87 -10.02 0.53
N GLU A 125 8.88 -10.77 1.02
CA GLU A 125 7.51 -10.26 1.17
C GLU A 125 7.42 -9.22 2.28
N PHE A 126 8.16 -9.41 3.38
CA PHE A 126 8.27 -8.37 4.41
C PHE A 126 8.97 -7.11 3.92
N GLU A 127 10.01 -7.23 3.10
CA GLU A 127 10.65 -6.07 2.48
C GLU A 127 9.68 -5.34 1.57
N LEU A 128 8.92 -6.06 0.75
CA LEU A 128 7.90 -5.44 -0.10
C LEU A 128 6.82 -4.73 0.74
N LEU A 129 6.30 -5.36 1.81
CA LEU A 129 5.36 -4.72 2.73
C LEU A 129 5.94 -3.45 3.35
N ARG A 130 7.20 -3.51 3.77
CA ARG A 130 7.90 -2.37 4.39
C ARG A 130 7.99 -1.21 3.42
N THR A 131 8.49 -1.44 2.21
CA THR A 131 8.74 -0.40 1.21
C THR A 131 7.47 0.12 0.57
N ALA A 132 6.50 -0.76 0.30
CA ALA A 132 5.29 -0.47 -0.46
C ALA A 132 4.07 -0.17 0.42
N SER A 133 4.19 -0.17 1.74
CA SER A 133 3.06 0.19 2.61
C SER A 133 3.51 0.90 3.87
N ILE A 134 4.33 0.24 4.69
CA ILE A 134 4.60 0.71 6.06
C ILE A 134 5.38 2.02 6.05
N VAL A 135 6.50 2.09 5.32
CA VAL A 135 7.34 3.30 5.29
C VAL A 135 6.59 4.50 4.69
N PRO A 136 5.93 4.40 3.52
CA PRO A 136 5.14 5.50 2.97
C PRO A 136 4.02 5.97 3.91
N GLU A 137 3.28 5.05 4.53
CA GLU A 137 2.18 5.39 5.45
C GLU A 137 2.68 6.18 6.67
N MET A 138 3.80 5.75 7.26
CA MET A 138 4.36 6.41 8.45
C MET A 138 4.96 7.78 8.11
N VAL A 139 5.61 7.91 6.95
CA VAL A 139 6.10 9.20 6.44
C VAL A 139 4.93 10.15 6.17
N GLY A 140 3.91 9.70 5.45
CA GLY A 140 2.72 10.51 5.15
C GLY A 140 1.98 10.94 6.43
N LEU A 141 1.86 10.05 7.42
CA LEU A 141 1.32 10.39 8.73
C LEU A 141 2.16 11.45 9.44
N ALA A 142 3.49 11.33 9.39
CA ALA A 142 4.40 12.29 10.01
C ALA A 142 4.27 13.68 9.40
N GLU A 143 4.26 13.76 8.07
CA GLU A 143 4.11 15.00 7.30
C GLU A 143 2.74 15.65 7.54
N ALA A 144 1.66 14.85 7.51
CA ALA A 144 0.30 15.33 7.78
C ALA A 144 0.14 15.92 9.19
N ASN A 145 0.96 15.50 10.14
CA ASN A 145 1.00 16.05 11.50
C ASN A 145 2.03 17.18 11.68
N GLY A 146 2.62 17.69 10.59
CA GLY A 146 3.51 18.85 10.62
C GLY A 146 4.86 18.58 11.26
N LEU A 147 5.33 17.33 11.29
CA LEU A 147 6.67 17.02 11.78
C LEU A 147 7.75 17.64 10.88
N SER A 148 8.89 18.01 11.49
CA SER A 148 10.00 18.60 10.74
C SER A 148 10.59 17.60 9.74
N PRO A 149 11.22 18.06 8.64
CA PRO A 149 11.87 17.15 7.68
C PRO A 149 12.90 16.20 8.31
N LYS A 150 13.60 16.63 9.37
CA LYS A 150 14.52 15.77 10.13
C LYS A 150 13.80 14.68 10.92
N ALA A 151 12.67 15.01 11.54
CA ALA A 151 11.84 14.04 12.24
C ALA A 151 11.23 13.02 11.27
N VAL A 152 10.74 13.47 10.10
CA VAL A 152 10.26 12.60 9.01
C VAL A 152 11.36 11.67 8.52
N ALA A 153 12.57 12.18 8.27
CA ALA A 153 13.71 11.35 7.87
C ALA A 153 14.17 10.36 8.96
N CYS A 154 14.03 10.71 10.24
CA CYS A 154 14.23 9.78 11.34
C CYS A 154 13.19 8.66 11.31
N ILE A 155 11.90 8.99 11.19
CA ILE A 155 10.79 8.04 11.13
C ILE A 155 10.98 7.07 9.97
N LYS A 156 11.28 7.59 8.77
CA LYS A 156 11.58 6.77 7.59
C LYS A 156 12.64 5.72 7.90
N ARG A 157 13.81 6.13 8.42
CA ARG A 157 14.89 5.19 8.76
C ARG A 157 14.52 4.19 9.85
N THR A 158 13.74 4.60 10.85
CA THR A 158 13.25 3.71 11.90
C THR A 158 12.38 2.60 11.31
N PHE A 159 11.47 2.93 10.39
CA PHE A 159 10.59 1.95 9.76
C PHE A 159 11.30 1.12 8.66
N GLU A 160 12.30 1.68 7.97
CA GLU A 160 13.17 0.93 7.06
C GLU A 160 13.99 -0.14 7.80
N ALA A 161 14.43 0.13 9.03
CA ALA A 161 15.20 -0.81 9.84
C ALA A 161 14.31 -1.68 10.75
N PHE A 162 12.98 -1.59 10.64
CA PHE A 162 12.08 -2.22 11.60
C PHE A 162 12.06 -3.75 11.42
N PRO A 163 12.36 -4.54 12.47
CA PRO A 163 12.33 -6.00 12.38
C PRO A 163 10.97 -6.55 11.92
N ASP A 164 10.98 -7.59 11.09
CA ASP A 164 9.76 -8.20 10.51
C ASP A 164 8.72 -8.57 11.58
N ARG A 165 9.15 -9.09 12.73
CA ARG A 165 8.25 -9.39 13.86
C ARG A 165 7.42 -8.19 14.31
N PHE A 166 8.00 -6.99 14.27
CA PHE A 166 7.28 -5.77 14.66
C PHE A 166 6.31 -5.33 13.58
N LEU A 167 6.55 -5.65 12.30
CA LEU A 167 5.57 -5.44 11.23
C LEU A 167 4.35 -6.35 11.43
N VAL A 168 4.59 -7.61 11.78
CA VAL A 168 3.52 -8.56 12.14
C VAL A 168 2.74 -8.05 13.35
N GLU A 169 3.42 -7.68 14.43
CA GLU A 169 2.75 -7.15 15.64
C GLU A 169 2.03 -5.82 15.39
N LEU A 170 2.56 -4.96 14.53
CA LEU A 170 1.93 -3.68 14.18
C LEU A 170 0.60 -3.88 13.43
N ARG A 171 0.47 -4.94 12.62
CA ARG A 171 -0.76 -5.22 11.86
C ARG A 171 -1.67 -6.25 12.52
N ASN A 172 -1.14 -7.21 13.27
CA ASN A 172 -1.91 -8.28 13.89
C ASN A 172 -2.13 -8.08 15.40
N GLY A 173 -1.37 -7.19 16.03
CA GLY A 173 -1.44 -6.95 17.47
C GLY A 173 -2.72 -6.21 17.88
N THR A 174 -2.96 -6.17 19.19
CA THR A 174 -4.04 -5.36 19.79
C THR A 174 -3.71 -3.87 19.68
N ASP A 175 -4.72 -3.00 19.81
CA ASP A 175 -4.54 -1.54 19.78
C ASP A 175 -3.42 -1.08 20.72
N LYS A 176 -3.33 -1.66 21.92
CA LYS A 176 -2.27 -1.37 22.90
C LYS A 176 -0.87 -1.73 22.41
N VAL A 177 -0.73 -2.88 21.74
CA VAL A 177 0.56 -3.32 21.17
C VAL A 177 0.95 -2.40 20.02
N ARG A 178 0.00 -2.12 19.11
CA ARG A 178 0.23 -1.22 17.97
C ARG A 178 0.64 0.18 18.43
N GLU A 179 -0.09 0.73 19.40
CA GLU A 179 0.22 2.04 20.00
C GLU A 179 1.61 2.05 20.64
N GLY A 180 1.97 1.01 21.38
CA GLY A 180 3.30 0.89 21.99
C GLY A 180 4.43 0.88 20.96
N ILE A 181 4.25 0.12 19.88
CA ILE A 181 5.19 0.04 18.75
C ILE A 181 5.32 1.42 18.07
N LEU A 182 4.20 2.04 17.73
CA LEU A 182 4.19 3.36 17.06
C LEU A 182 4.80 4.45 17.94
N ARG A 183 4.45 4.52 19.24
CA ARG A 183 5.09 5.46 20.18
C ARG A 183 6.59 5.23 20.26
N GLY A 184 7.02 3.98 20.40
CA GLY A 184 8.44 3.62 20.43
C GLY A 184 9.21 4.06 19.19
N ALA A 185 8.56 4.06 18.02
CA ALA A 185 9.15 4.52 16.77
C ALA A 185 9.12 6.06 16.61
N PHE A 186 8.02 6.72 16.97
CA PHE A 186 7.82 8.15 16.73
C PHE A 186 8.43 9.05 17.82
N GLU A 187 8.34 8.68 19.10
CA GLU A 187 8.79 9.53 20.22
C GLU A 187 10.29 9.89 20.17
N PRO A 188 11.22 8.97 19.82
CA PRO A 188 12.62 9.32 19.66
C PRO A 188 12.84 10.33 18.53
N CYS A 189 12.10 10.19 17.43
CA CYS A 189 12.24 11.04 16.25
C CYS A 189 11.65 12.44 16.43
N ALA A 190 10.58 12.59 17.22
CA ALA A 190 10.00 13.90 17.55
C ALA A 190 10.96 14.80 18.35
N LYS A 191 11.98 14.22 18.99
CA LYS A 191 13.00 14.96 19.76
C LYS A 191 14.18 15.44 18.91
N VAL A 192 14.25 15.03 17.64
CA VAL A 192 15.32 15.41 16.71
C VAL A 192 15.06 16.83 16.20
N LYS A 193 15.86 17.79 16.68
CA LYS A 193 15.83 19.20 16.26
C LYS A 193 16.62 19.45 14.98
#